data_AF-A0AA35ULD6-F1
#
_entry.id   AF-A0AA35ULD6-F1
#
_cell.length_a   1.000
_cell.length_b   1.000
_cell.length_c   1.000
_cell.angle_alpha   90.00
_cell.angle_beta   90.00
_cell.angle_gamma   90.00
#
_symmetry.space_group_name_H-M   'P 1'
#
loop_
_entity.id
_entity.type
_entity.pdbx_description
1 polymer ?
#
loop_
_entity_poly.entity_id
_entity_poly.type
_entity_poly.pdbx_seq_one_letter_code
_entity_poly.pdbx_strand_id
1 'polypeptide(L)'
;MTDPRIEAAARAMCGRFNEGDASIWDDLPNSDREYYREAARVVLEAADAAAWRPIESAPRDGTECLIGWSSTGWHVQTAWWDAEFDTGWDEEIDDIKHIGAWTGGVVESWGDETTLTYNPTHWMPLPAPPQEAVHD
;
A
#
# COMPACT_ATOMS: atom_id res chain seq x y z
N MET A 1 10.21 2.14 21.80
CA MET A 1 9.04 1.26 22.04
C MET A 1 8.81 0.49 20.75
N THR A 2 8.87 -0.85 20.81
CA THR A 2 8.67 -1.74 19.65
C THR A 2 7.21 -1.68 19.20
N ASP A 3 6.96 -1.69 17.88
CA ASP A 3 5.60 -1.78 17.33
C ASP A 3 4.86 -2.99 17.94
N PRO A 4 3.68 -2.83 18.55
CA PRO A 4 2.97 -3.93 19.19
C PRO A 4 2.61 -5.07 18.22
N ARG A 5 2.47 -4.79 16.92
CA ARG A 5 2.26 -5.83 15.89
C ARG A 5 3.50 -6.71 15.72
N ILE A 6 4.68 -6.11 15.73
CA ILE A 6 5.96 -6.81 15.64
C ILE A 6 6.15 -7.70 16.88
N GLU A 7 5.90 -7.17 18.07
CA GLU A 7 6.02 -7.95 19.32
C GLU A 7 5.03 -9.13 19.35
N ALA A 8 3.77 -8.91 18.95
CA ALA A 8 2.77 -9.97 18.90
C ALA A 8 3.12 -11.06 17.87
N ALA A 9 3.57 -10.68 16.67
CA ALA A 9 4.00 -11.62 15.64
C ALA A 9 5.26 -12.39 16.07
N ALA A 10 6.23 -11.73 16.70
CA ALA A 10 7.44 -12.36 17.22
C ALA A 10 7.12 -13.42 18.30
N ARG A 11 6.21 -13.10 19.24
CA ARG A 11 5.71 -14.06 20.25
C ARG A 11 5.01 -15.26 19.61
N ALA A 12 4.16 -15.03 18.60
CA ALA A 12 3.48 -16.10 17.88
C ALA A 12 4.45 -17.01 17.10
N MET A 13 5.45 -16.42 16.44
CA MET A 13 6.52 -17.18 15.76
C MET A 13 7.32 -18.01 16.75
N CYS A 14 7.75 -17.42 17.87
CA CYS A 14 8.45 -18.13 18.94
C CYS A 14 7.64 -19.34 19.43
N GLY A 15 6.36 -19.15 19.77
CA GLY A 15 5.48 -20.26 20.17
C GLY A 15 5.39 -21.35 19.09
N ARG A 16 5.21 -20.98 17.81
CA ARG A 16 5.10 -21.96 16.72
C ARG A 16 6.35 -22.84 16.57
N PHE A 17 7.54 -22.28 16.72
CA PHE A 17 8.80 -23.02 16.59
C PHE A 17 9.17 -23.83 17.84
N ASN A 18 8.52 -23.55 18.96
CA ASN A 18 8.69 -24.27 20.23
C ASN A 18 7.43 -25.07 20.58
N GLU A 19 6.94 -25.84 19.59
CA GLU A 19 5.82 -26.79 19.75
C GLU A 19 4.49 -26.19 20.23
N GLY A 20 4.31 -24.88 20.05
CA GLY A 20 3.13 -24.13 20.48
C GLY A 20 3.28 -23.48 21.86
N ASP A 21 4.42 -23.64 22.53
CA ASP A 21 4.65 -23.04 23.85
C ASP A 21 5.18 -21.60 23.70
N ALA A 22 4.27 -20.64 23.65
CA ALA A 22 4.63 -19.22 23.65
C ALA A 22 5.07 -18.70 25.04
N SER A 23 4.92 -19.49 26.11
CA SER A 23 5.27 -19.08 27.47
C SER A 23 6.77 -18.95 27.69
N ILE A 24 7.57 -19.64 26.87
CA ILE A 24 9.04 -19.53 26.91
C ILE A 24 9.54 -18.15 26.49
N TRP A 25 8.70 -17.33 25.85
CA TRP A 25 9.12 -16.03 25.30
C TRP A 25 9.80 -15.15 26.34
N ASP A 26 9.24 -15.09 27.55
CA ASP A 26 9.78 -14.22 28.61
C ASP A 26 11.07 -14.79 29.22
N ASP A 27 11.32 -16.10 29.05
CA ASP A 27 12.54 -16.81 29.49
C ASP A 27 13.66 -16.78 28.45
N LEU A 28 13.37 -16.41 27.21
CA LEU A 28 14.38 -16.31 26.16
C LEU A 28 15.40 -15.20 26.43
N PRO A 29 16.69 -15.42 26.12
CA PRO A 29 17.67 -14.36 26.05
C PRO A 29 17.21 -13.21 25.15
N ASN A 30 17.64 -11.98 25.48
CA ASN A 30 17.30 -10.80 24.67
C ASN A 30 17.70 -10.95 23.20
N SER A 31 18.85 -11.58 22.91
CA SER A 31 19.31 -11.83 21.54
C SER A 31 18.29 -12.63 20.72
N ASP A 32 17.65 -13.61 21.34
CA ASP A 32 16.73 -14.52 20.66
C ASP A 32 15.38 -13.82 20.46
N ARG A 33 14.94 -13.02 21.43
CA ARG A 33 13.76 -12.16 21.27
C ARG A 33 13.94 -11.13 20.15
N GLU A 34 15.12 -10.52 20.05
CA GLU A 34 15.43 -9.60 18.94
C GLU A 34 15.46 -10.33 17.59
N TYR A 35 15.99 -11.55 17.53
CA TYR A 35 15.92 -12.36 16.31
C TYR A 35 14.47 -12.56 15.83
N TYR A 36 13.56 -12.94 16.74
CA TYR A 36 12.14 -13.09 16.38
C TYR A 36 11.47 -11.76 16.01
N ARG A 37 11.84 -10.64 16.65
CA ARG A 37 11.33 -9.30 16.29
C ARG A 37 11.75 -8.90 14.89
N GLU A 38 13.02 -9.10 14.53
CA GLU A 38 13.50 -8.80 13.18
C GLU A 38 12.84 -9.70 12.13
N ALA A 39 12.70 -11.00 12.42
CA ALA A 39 11.98 -11.91 11.53
C ALA A 39 10.50 -11.49 11.36
N ALA A 40 9.82 -11.12 12.45
CA ALA A 40 8.45 -10.64 12.42
C ALA A 40 8.32 -9.33 11.64
N ARG A 41 9.27 -8.40 11.79
CA ARG A 41 9.32 -7.14 11.04
C ARG A 41 9.39 -7.41 9.53
N VAL A 42 10.32 -8.25 9.08
CA VAL A 42 10.48 -8.60 7.67
C VAL A 42 9.22 -9.24 7.09
N VAL A 43 8.61 -10.17 7.82
CA VAL A 43 7.38 -10.84 7.36
C VAL A 43 6.20 -9.88 7.29
N LEU A 44 6.04 -9.01 8.30
CA LEU A 44 4.97 -8.00 8.30
C LEU A 44 5.17 -6.96 7.20
N GLU A 45 6.41 -6.50 6.96
CA GLU A 45 6.73 -5.60 5.85
C GLU A 45 6.40 -6.24 4.50
N ALA A 46 6.73 -7.51 4.30
CA ALA A 46 6.39 -8.25 3.08
C ALA A 46 4.86 -8.43 2.93
N ALA A 47 4.15 -8.69 4.02
CA ALA A 47 2.69 -8.81 4.01
C ALA A 47 2.02 -7.46 3.71
N ASP A 48 2.47 -6.38 4.34
CA ASP A 48 1.97 -5.02 4.13
C ASP A 48 2.25 -4.54 2.68
N ALA A 49 3.40 -4.94 2.10
CA ALA A 49 3.73 -4.67 0.71
C ALA A 49 2.83 -5.40 -0.30
N ALA A 50 2.24 -6.53 0.10
CA ALA A 50 1.37 -7.35 -0.75
C ALA A 50 -0.14 -7.11 -0.50
N ALA A 51 -0.50 -6.33 0.51
CA ALA A 51 -1.89 -6.18 0.94
C ALA A 51 -2.62 -5.03 0.22
N TRP A 52 -3.86 -5.32 -0.20
CA TRP A 52 -4.83 -4.29 -0.56
C TRP A 52 -5.31 -3.54 0.67
N ARG A 53 -5.40 -2.22 0.55
CA ARG A 53 -5.78 -1.28 1.62
C ARG A 53 -6.87 -0.33 1.13
N PRO A 54 -7.68 0.26 2.03
CA PRO A 54 -8.62 1.31 1.67
C PRO A 54 -7.91 2.49 1.01
N ILE A 55 -8.49 3.04 -0.06
CA ILE A 55 -7.89 4.14 -0.83
C ILE A 55 -7.61 5.39 0.01
N GLU A 56 -8.35 5.60 1.10
CA GLU A 56 -8.17 6.73 2.02
C GLU A 56 -6.80 6.72 2.70
N SER A 57 -6.16 5.55 2.78
CA SER A 57 -4.81 5.37 3.34
C SER A 57 -3.70 5.47 2.30
N ALA A 58 -4.03 5.70 1.02
CA ALA A 58 -3.06 5.76 -0.06
C ALA A 58 -2.19 7.03 0.00
N PRO A 59 -0.93 6.94 -0.47
CA PRO A 59 -0.05 8.10 -0.54
C PRO A 59 -0.61 9.13 -1.52
N ARG A 60 -0.70 10.38 -1.08
CA ARG A 60 -1.14 11.53 -1.90
C ARG A 60 0.01 12.45 -2.29
N ASP A 61 1.22 11.93 -2.26
CA ASP A 61 2.48 12.65 -2.53
C ASP A 61 3.03 12.40 -3.95
N GLY A 62 2.19 11.85 -4.84
CA GLY A 62 2.59 11.46 -6.20
C GLY A 62 3.26 10.08 -6.28
N THR A 63 3.37 9.33 -5.18
CA THR A 63 3.86 7.94 -5.23
C THR A 63 2.95 7.07 -6.09
N GLU A 64 3.53 6.39 -7.07
CA GLU A 64 2.81 5.44 -7.92
C GLU A 64 2.46 4.15 -7.16
N CYS A 65 1.25 3.64 -7.39
CA CYS A 65 0.73 2.46 -6.73
C CYS A 65 -0.22 1.68 -7.66
N LEU A 66 -0.61 0.47 -7.25
CA LEU A 66 -1.76 -0.19 -7.85
C LEU A 66 -3.02 0.33 -7.18
N ILE A 67 -4.00 0.72 -7.98
CA ILE A 67 -5.35 1.07 -7.55
C ILE A 67 -6.35 0.01 -8.01
N GLY A 68 -7.41 -0.18 -7.24
CA GLY A 68 -8.43 -1.19 -7.50
C GLY A 68 -9.84 -0.72 -7.17
N TRP A 69 -10.80 -1.15 -7.98
CA TRP A 69 -12.23 -0.88 -7.77
C TRP A 69 -13.10 -1.96 -8.40
N SER A 70 -14.37 -1.97 -8.01
CA SER A 70 -15.39 -2.83 -8.58
C SER A 70 -16.54 -2.01 -9.15
N SER A 71 -16.83 -2.18 -10.44
CA SER A 71 -18.01 -1.61 -11.11
C SER A 71 -18.87 -2.72 -11.73
N THR A 72 -18.28 -3.56 -12.57
CA THR A 72 -18.87 -4.79 -13.13
C THR A 72 -18.00 -6.03 -12.92
N GLY A 73 -16.91 -5.88 -12.18
CA GLY A 73 -15.85 -6.85 -11.94
C GLY A 73 -14.67 -6.14 -11.26
N TRP A 74 -13.63 -6.89 -10.86
CA TRP A 74 -12.44 -6.29 -10.27
C TRP A 74 -11.54 -5.69 -11.34
N HIS A 75 -11.26 -4.40 -11.22
CA HIS A 75 -10.33 -3.66 -12.08
C HIS A 75 -9.06 -3.30 -11.31
N VAL A 76 -7.91 -3.35 -11.98
CA VAL A 76 -6.62 -2.97 -11.42
C VAL A 76 -5.88 -2.10 -12.43
N GLN A 77 -5.29 -1.00 -11.97
CA GLN A 77 -4.53 -0.06 -12.77
C GLN A 77 -3.33 0.47 -11.96
N THR A 78 -2.25 0.88 -12.62
CA THR A 78 -1.23 1.73 -12.01
C THR A 78 -1.68 3.19 -12.02
N ALA A 79 -1.54 3.89 -10.90
CA ALA A 79 -1.91 5.30 -10.79
C ALA A 79 -1.15 6.00 -9.65
N TRP A 80 -1.13 7.33 -9.69
CA TRP A 80 -0.69 8.20 -8.62
C TRP A 80 -1.76 9.27 -8.34
N TRP A 81 -1.71 9.86 -7.14
CA TRP A 81 -2.51 11.03 -6.81
C TRP A 81 -1.83 12.28 -7.35
N ASP A 82 -2.56 13.07 -8.13
CA ASP A 82 -2.12 14.37 -8.61
C ASP A 82 -3.08 15.43 -8.08
N ALA A 83 -2.56 16.33 -7.24
CA ALA A 83 -3.35 17.37 -6.59
C ALA A 83 -3.79 18.47 -7.55
N GLU A 84 -3.14 18.62 -8.71
CA GLU A 84 -3.39 19.69 -9.69
C GLU A 84 -4.23 19.21 -10.88
N PHE A 85 -4.51 17.91 -10.96
CA PHE A 85 -5.05 17.32 -12.17
C PHE A 85 -6.51 17.66 -12.45
N ASP A 86 -7.38 17.53 -11.44
CA ASP A 86 -8.81 17.80 -11.59
C ASP A 86 -9.19 19.08 -10.86
N THR A 87 -10.22 19.75 -11.37
CA THR A 87 -10.67 21.04 -10.87
C THR A 87 -12.17 21.05 -10.62
N GLY A 88 -12.57 21.80 -9.61
CA GLY A 88 -13.97 22.01 -9.26
C GLY A 88 -14.25 23.47 -8.98
N TRP A 89 -15.49 23.89 -9.21
CA TRP A 89 -15.96 25.20 -8.78
C TRP A 89 -15.99 25.28 -7.26
N ASP A 90 -15.50 26.39 -6.71
CA ASP A 90 -15.54 26.68 -5.28
C ASP A 90 -16.33 27.96 -5.03
N GLU A 91 -17.47 27.83 -4.34
CA GLU A 91 -18.36 28.95 -4.02
C GLU A 91 -17.77 29.96 -3.03
N GLU A 92 -16.78 29.57 -2.23
CA GLU A 92 -16.15 30.44 -1.22
C GLU A 92 -15.18 31.42 -1.88
N ILE A 93 -14.45 30.98 -2.90
CA ILE A 93 -13.50 31.82 -3.65
C ILE A 93 -14.08 32.35 -4.98
N ASP A 94 -15.29 31.94 -5.35
CA ASP A 94 -15.97 32.29 -6.62
C ASP A 94 -15.09 32.00 -7.85
N ASP A 95 -14.35 30.88 -7.80
CA ASP A 95 -13.39 30.49 -8.83
C ASP A 95 -13.20 28.96 -8.88
N ILE A 96 -12.47 28.49 -9.90
CA ILE A 96 -12.02 27.12 -10.07
C ILE A 96 -10.85 26.83 -9.13
N LYS A 97 -10.95 25.75 -8.34
CA LYS A 97 -9.83 25.21 -7.55
C LYS A 97 -9.44 23.82 -8.01
N HIS A 98 -8.19 23.45 -7.76
CA HIS A 98 -7.78 22.06 -7.90
C HIS A 98 -8.34 21.20 -6.76
N ILE A 99 -8.96 20.08 -7.11
CA ILE A 99 -9.51 19.08 -6.17
C ILE A 99 -8.70 17.78 -6.16
N GLY A 100 -7.84 17.62 -7.16
CA GLY A 100 -6.97 16.47 -7.35
C GLY A 100 -7.69 15.20 -7.78
N ALA A 101 -6.95 14.29 -8.39
CA ALA A 101 -7.48 13.02 -8.87
C ALA A 101 -6.44 11.90 -8.86
N TRP A 102 -6.92 10.67 -8.90
CA TRP A 102 -6.09 9.52 -9.26
C TRP A 102 -5.99 9.41 -10.77
N THR A 103 -4.77 9.38 -11.31
CA THR A 103 -4.53 9.26 -12.74
C THR A 103 -3.37 8.32 -13.04
N GLY A 104 -3.40 7.71 -14.22
CA GLY A 104 -2.29 6.94 -14.80
C GLY A 104 -1.59 7.69 -15.93
N GLY A 105 -1.90 8.99 -16.12
CA GLY A 105 -1.35 9.82 -17.18
C GLY A 105 -1.80 9.43 -18.59
N VAL A 106 -2.88 8.64 -18.71
CA VAL A 106 -3.39 8.17 -20.00
C VAL A 106 -4.39 9.18 -20.55
N VAL A 107 -4.14 9.65 -21.77
CA VAL A 107 -5.05 10.50 -22.53
C VAL A 107 -6.32 9.72 -22.86
N GLU A 108 -7.47 10.21 -22.40
CA GLU A 108 -8.79 9.66 -22.69
C GLU A 108 -9.26 10.09 -24.09
N SER A 109 -9.00 11.35 -24.47
CA SER A 109 -9.30 11.89 -25.80
C SER A 109 -8.20 12.84 -26.26
N TRP A 110 -7.59 12.55 -27.42
CA TRP A 110 -6.65 13.49 -28.07
C TRP A 110 -7.35 14.72 -28.64
N GLY A 111 -8.66 14.64 -28.89
CA GLY A 111 -9.43 15.76 -29.45
C GLY A 111 -9.84 16.79 -28.40
N ASP A 112 -10.04 16.34 -27.16
CA ASP A 112 -10.54 17.15 -26.05
C ASP A 112 -9.46 17.39 -24.98
N GLU A 113 -8.24 16.87 -25.19
CA GLU A 113 -7.13 16.88 -24.24
C GLU A 113 -7.53 16.37 -22.84
N THR A 114 -8.56 15.52 -22.75
CA THR A 114 -9.02 14.96 -21.47
C THR A 114 -8.13 13.79 -21.08
N THR A 115 -7.78 13.73 -19.80
CA THR A 115 -6.96 12.66 -19.25
C THR A 115 -7.80 11.87 -18.26
N LEU A 116 -7.66 10.54 -18.29
CA LEU A 116 -8.55 9.64 -17.55
C LEU A 116 -8.31 9.76 -16.04
N THR A 117 -9.38 10.06 -15.30
CA THR A 117 -9.42 10.01 -13.83
C THR A 117 -10.03 8.70 -13.34
N TYR A 118 -9.52 8.18 -12.23
CA TYR A 118 -10.04 6.98 -11.59
C TYR A 118 -10.73 7.30 -10.27
N ASN A 119 -11.78 6.53 -9.94
CA ASN A 119 -12.43 6.53 -8.63
C ASN A 119 -12.17 5.21 -7.89
N PRO A 120 -10.91 4.92 -7.50
CA PRO A 120 -10.57 3.67 -6.84
C PRO A 120 -11.13 3.58 -5.43
N THR A 121 -11.33 2.36 -4.94
CA THR A 121 -11.74 2.09 -3.55
C THR A 121 -10.62 1.45 -2.74
N HIS A 122 -9.62 0.87 -3.41
CA HIS A 122 -8.49 0.21 -2.78
C HIS A 122 -7.18 0.56 -3.47
N TRP A 123 -6.08 0.39 -2.74
CA TRP A 123 -4.73 0.50 -3.28
C TRP A 123 -3.81 -0.56 -2.69
N MET A 124 -2.69 -0.84 -3.36
CA MET A 124 -1.54 -1.52 -2.79
C MET A 124 -0.24 -0.95 -3.38
N PRO A 125 0.91 -1.04 -2.67
CA PRO A 125 2.20 -0.65 -3.23
C PRO A 125 2.48 -1.40 -4.53
N LEU A 126 3.32 -0.82 -5.39
CA LEU A 126 3.86 -1.59 -6.51
C LEU A 126 4.68 -2.77 -5.97
N PRO A 127 4.47 -3.99 -6.49
CA PRO A 127 5.31 -5.11 -6.13
C PRO A 127 6.75 -4.86 -6.55
N ALA A 128 7.71 -5.46 -5.84
CA ALA A 128 9.11 -5.41 -6.26
C ALA A 128 9.25 -5.96 -7.70
N PRO A 129 10.09 -5.34 -8.54
CA PRO A 129 10.33 -5.86 -9.88
C PRO A 129 10.91 -7.28 -9.81
N PRO A 130 10.68 -8.13 -10.84
CA PRO A 130 11.33 -9.44 -10.94
C PRO A 130 12.86 -9.32 -10.85
N GLN A 131 13.50 -10.23 -10.12
CA GLN A 131 14.95 -10.18 -9.88
C GLN A 131 15.79 -10.65 -11.08
N GLU A 132 15.22 -11.39 -12.02
CA GLU A 132 15.84 -11.78 -13.29
C GLU A 132 14.83 -11.67 -14.43
N ALA A 133 15.21 -10.98 -15.50
CA ALA A 133 14.53 -11.13 -16.78
C ALA A 133 15.12 -12.37 -17.46
N VAL A 134 14.38 -13.47 -17.47
CA VAL A 134 14.73 -14.62 -18.31
C VAL A 134 14.54 -14.19 -19.75
N HIS A 135 15.62 -13.71 -20.36
CA HIS A 135 15.72 -13.51 -21.79
C HIS A 135 16.36 -14.76 -22.39
N ASP A 136 15.56 -15.59 -23.07
CA ASP A 136 16.04 -16.53 -24.08
C ASP A 136 16.32 -15.79 -25.41
#